data_AF-A0A8X7C4R0-F1
#
_entry.id   AF-A0A8X7C4R0-F1
#
_cell.length_a   1.000
_cell.length_b   1.000
_cell.length_c   1.000
_cell.angle_alpha   90.00
_cell.angle_beta   90.00
_cell.angle_gamma   90.00
#
_symmetry.space_group_name_H-M   'P 1'
#
loop_
_entity.id
_entity.type
_entity.pdbx_description
1 polymer ?
#
loop_
_entity_poly.entity_id
_entity_poly.type
_entity_poly.pdbx_seq_one_letter_code
_entity_poly.pdbx_strand_id
1 'polypeptide(L)' 'MEPNLVEKLGFLFYAVSPNRTTFEKVEDVPNYIVEVMPWVSFFTLAEKLLMIKQNKPLRINDMFGSATQGVVTEISR' A
#
# COMPACT_ATOMS: atom_id res chain seq x y z
N MET A 1 2.59 16.43 10.51
CA MET A 1 1.16 16.27 10.85
C MET A 1 0.74 14.93 10.30
N GLU A 2 0.29 14.00 11.13
CA GLU A 2 -0.08 12.65 10.68
C GLU A 2 -1.18 12.69 9.60
N PRO A 3 -1.06 11.91 8.51
CA PRO A 3 -2.08 11.88 7.48
C PRO A 3 -3.39 11.29 8.02
N ASN A 4 -4.51 11.91 7.66
CA ASN A 4 -5.82 11.41 8.07
C ASN A 4 -6.24 10.19 7.22
N LEU A 5 -7.37 9.58 7.57
CA LEU A 5 -7.88 8.38 6.89
C LEU A 5 -8.02 8.55 5.37
N VAL A 6 -8.58 9.68 4.92
CA VAL A 6 -8.82 9.95 3.50
C VAL A 6 -7.50 10.07 2.75
N GLU A 7 -6.50 10.69 3.36
CA GLU A 7 -5.17 10.83 2.79
C GLU A 7 -4.46 9.49 2.66
N LYS A 8 -4.49 8.65 3.71
CA LYS A 8 -3.91 7.31 3.67
C LYS A 8 -4.54 6.43 2.59
N LEU A 9 -5.86 6.55 2.38
CA LEU A 9 -6.54 5.87 1.28
C LEU A 9 -6.19 6.48 -0.08
N GLY A 10 -6.02 7.80 -0.17
CA GLY A 10 -5.59 8.51 -1.37
C GLY A 10 -4.19 8.10 -1.84
N PHE A 11 -3.26 7.84 -0.92
CA PHE A 11 -1.90 7.39 -1.23
C PHE A 11 -1.86 6.08 -2.03
N LEU A 12 -2.83 5.18 -1.82
CA LEU A 12 -2.97 3.96 -2.62
C LEU A 12 -3.21 4.24 -4.12
N PHE A 13 -3.75 5.42 -4.45
CA PHE A 13 -4.15 5.83 -5.79
C PHE A 13 -3.36 7.03 -6.31
N TYR A 14 -2.24 7.39 -5.65
CA TYR A 14 -1.47 8.60 -5.96
C TYR A 14 -2.29 9.91 -5.87
N ALA A 15 -3.40 9.90 -5.13
CA ALA A 15 -4.21 11.08 -4.88
C ALA A 15 -3.60 11.87 -3.72
N VAL A 16 -2.76 12.85 -4.05
CA VAL A 16 -2.00 13.68 -3.09
C VAL A 16 -2.18 15.17 -3.36
N SER A 17 -2.06 15.99 -2.31
CA SER A 17 -2.09 17.45 -2.42
C SER A 17 -0.66 18.00 -2.30
N PRO A 18 -0.14 18.76 -3.29
CA PRO A 18 1.21 19.33 -3.24
C PRO A 18 1.45 20.18 -1.99
N ASN A 19 0.44 20.93 -1.55
CA ASN A 19 0.52 21.77 -0.35
C ASN A 19 0.85 20.98 0.93
N ARG A 20 0.63 19.66 0.94
CA ARG A 20 0.86 18.77 2.09
C ARG A 20 1.94 17.72 1.85
N THR A 21 2.36 17.51 0.60
CA THR A 21 3.35 16.50 0.22
C THR A 21 4.59 17.08 -0.46
N THR A 22 4.83 18.39 -0.28
CA THR A 22 6.09 19.05 -0.64
C THR A 22 6.92 19.22 0.62
N PHE A 23 8.15 18.72 0.57
CA PHE A 23 9.09 18.71 1.70
C PHE A 23 10.38 19.41 1.29
N GLU A 24 11.00 20.12 2.23
CA GLU A 24 12.26 20.83 1.98
C GLU A 24 13.45 19.88 2.03
N LYS A 25 13.41 18.88 2.92
CA LYS A 25 14.47 17.87 3.08
C LYS A 25 13.95 16.47 2.79
N VAL A 26 14.86 15.58 2.40
CA VAL A 26 14.52 14.17 2.14
C VAL A 26 14.11 13.47 3.43
N GLU A 27 14.72 13.83 4.57
CA GLU A 27 14.38 13.25 5.87
C GLU A 27 12.93 13.53 6.31
N ASP A 28 12.33 14.60 5.79
CA ASP A 28 10.95 14.97 6.10
C ASP A 28 9.92 14.18 5.26
N VAL A 29 10.38 13.44 4.24
CA VAL A 29 9.52 12.62 3.38
C VAL A 29 9.07 11.39 4.16
N PRO A 30 7.77 11.21 4.41
CA PRO A 30 7.28 10.06 5.15
C PRO A 30 7.50 8.78 4.34
N ASN A 31 7.66 7.67 5.07
CA ASN A 31 7.72 6.36 4.43
C ASN A 31 6.32 5.90 4.03
N TYR A 32 5.85 6.37 2.87
CA TYR A 32 4.52 6.07 2.34
C TYR A 32 4.24 4.57 2.22
N ILE A 33 5.26 3.73 2.00
CA ILE A 33 5.10 2.27 1.97
C ILE A 33 4.58 1.80 3.33
N VAL A 34 5.26 2.18 4.41
CA VAL A 34 4.87 1.81 5.77
C VAL A 34 3.47 2.35 6.13
N GLU A 35 3.13 3.56 5.70
CA GLU A 35 1.82 4.16 5.99
C GLU A 35 0.64 3.44 5.32
N VAL A 36 0.83 2.92 4.10
CA VAL A 36 -0.24 2.26 3.34
C VAL A 36 -0.30 0.75 3.55
N MET A 37 0.77 0.13 4.06
CA MET A 37 0.83 -1.32 4.30
C MET A 37 -0.38 -1.88 5.06
N PRO A 38 -0.89 -1.26 6.15
CA PRO A 38 -2.10 -1.75 6.84
C PRO A 38 -3.32 -1.83 5.92
N TRP A 39 -3.50 -0.84 5.03
CA TRP A 39 -4.63 -0.81 4.09
C TRP A 39 -4.45 -1.84 2.98
N VAL A 40 -3.24 -2.01 2.45
CA VAL A 40 -2.92 -3.04 1.46
C VAL A 40 -3.20 -4.43 2.03
N SER A 41 -2.76 -4.70 3.27
CA SER A 41 -3.06 -5.97 3.96
C SER A 41 -4.56 -6.18 4.15
N PHE A 42 -5.28 -5.14 4.58
CA PHE A 42 -6.74 -5.20 4.75
C PHE A 42 -7.46 -5.55 3.45
N PHE A 43 -7.18 -4.82 2.36
CA PHE A 43 -7.83 -5.05 1.07
C PHE A 43 -7.46 -6.42 0.47
N THR A 44 -6.20 -6.85 0.63
CA THR A 44 -5.76 -8.18 0.18
C THR A 44 -6.51 -9.29 0.91
N LEU A 45 -6.64 -9.18 2.24
CA LEU A 45 -7.41 -10.15 3.03
C LEU A 45 -8.89 -10.13 2.66
N ALA A 46 -9.49 -8.95 2.54
CA ALA A 46 -10.87 -8.78 2.13
C ALA A 46 -11.15 -9.40 0.74
N GLU A 47 -10.23 -9.23 -0.22
CA GLU A 47 -10.29 -9.87 -1.52
C GLU A 47 -10.30 -11.40 -1.39
N LYS A 48 -9.38 -11.99 -0.61
CA LYS A 48 -9.33 -13.46 -0.46
C LYS A 48 -10.59 -14.02 0.20
N LEU A 49 -11.13 -13.34 1.22
CA LEU A 49 -12.40 -13.72 1.84
C LEU A 49 -13.56 -13.68 0.83
N LEU A 50 -13.60 -12.66 -0.03
CA LEU A 50 -14.60 -12.56 -1.09
C LEU A 50 -14.44 -13.67 -2.13
N MET A 51 -13.21 -14.01 -2.51
CA MET A 51 -12.93 -15.10 -3.45
C MET A 51 -13.40 -16.46 -2.90
N ILE A 52 -13.16 -16.72 -1.61
CA ILE A 52 -13.66 -17.93 -0.92
C ILE A 52 -15.19 -17.97 -0.99
N LYS A 53 -15.85 -16.85 -0.66
CA LYS A 53 -17.32 -16.75 -0.73
C LYS A 53 -17.86 -16.99 -2.15
N GLN A 54 -17.11 -16.61 -3.17
CA GLN A 54 -17.47 -16.79 -4.58
C GLN A 54 -17.06 -18.17 -5.15
N ASN A 55 -16.49 -19.06 -4.33
CA ASN A 55 -15.89 -20.33 -4.78
C ASN A 55 -14.85 -20.15 -5.90
N LYS A 56 -14.14 -19.02 -5.90
CA LYS A 56 -13.06 -18.74 -6.86
C LYS A 56 -11.74 -19.30 -6.32
N PRO A 57 -10.87 -19.83 -7.20
CA PRO A 57 -9.56 -20.30 -6.79
C PRO A 57 -8.72 -19.14 -6.23
N LEU A 58 -8.04 -19.37 -5.11
CA LEU A 58 -7.14 -18.37 -4.53
C LEU A 58 -5.92 -18.20 -5.43
N ARG A 59 -5.69 -16.97 -5.90
CA ARG A 59 -4.52 -16.60 -6.72
C ARG A 59 -3.29 -16.37 -5.85
N ILE A 60 -2.68 -17.47 -5.39
CA ILE A 60 -1.51 -17.45 -4.51
C ILE A 60 -0.27 -16.92 -5.23
N ASN A 61 -0.19 -17.13 -6.55
CA ASN A 61 0.88 -16.59 -7.41
C ASN A 61 0.97 -15.05 -7.33
N ASP A 62 -0.17 -14.35 -7.29
CA ASP A 62 -0.18 -12.88 -7.17
C ASP A 62 0.39 -12.42 -5.82
N MET A 63 0.12 -13.18 -4.75
CA MET A 63 0.66 -12.90 -3.43
C MET A 63 2.19 -13.04 -3.41
N PHE A 64 2.72 -14.12 -4.00
CA PHE A 64 4.17 -14.31 -4.14
C PHE A 64 4.81 -13.25 -5.01
N GLY A 65 4.20 -12.91 -6.16
CA GLY A 65 4.71 -11.87 -7.05
C GLY A 65 4.79 -10.51 -6.35
N SER A 66 3.71 -10.13 -5.65
CA SER A 66 3.64 -8.85 -4.93
C SER A 66 4.61 -8.78 -3.76
N ALA A 67 4.74 -9.86 -2.97
CA ALA A 67 5.69 -9.92 -1.87
C ALA A 67 7.14 -9.85 -2.36
N THR A 68 7.46 -10.57 -3.44
CA THR A 68 8.79 -10.55 -4.07
C THR A 68 9.11 -9.16 -4.59
N GLN A 69 8.17 -8.51 -5.26
CA GLN A 69 8.34 -7.13 -5.73
C GLN A 69 8.64 -6.19 -4.57
N GLY A 70 7.90 -6.28 -3.46
CA GLY A 70 8.16 -5.47 -2.27
C GLY A 70 9.56 -5.67 -1.70
N VAL A 71 10.01 -6.92 -1.56
CA VAL A 71 11.38 -7.24 -1.08
C VAL A 71 12.45 -6.70 -2.03
N VAL A 72 12.28 -6.89 -3.35
CA VAL A 72 13.23 -6.37 -4.34
C VAL A 72 13.29 -4.85 -4.31
N THR A 73 12.14 -4.16 -4.19
CA THR A 73 12.09 -2.70 -4.07
C THR A 73 12.82 -2.21 -2.82
N GLU A 74 12.66 -2.87 -1.68
CA GLU A 74 13.32 -2.44 -0.44
C GLU A 74 14.83 -2.68 -0.48
N ILE A 75 15.30 -3.78 -1.10
CA ILE A 75 16.74 -4.06 -1.25
C ILE A 75 17.39 -3.16 -2.32
N SER A 76 16.62 -2.66 -3.28
CA SER A 76 17.12 -1.79 -4.35
C SER A 76 17.14 -0.30 -3.99
N ARG A 77 16.61 0.08 -2.82
CA ARG A 77 16.68 1.43 -2.26
C ARG A 77 18.07 1.74 -1.72
#